data_AF-A0A4V1T0R6-F1
#
_entry.id   AF-A0A4V1T0R6-F1
#
_cell.length_a   1.000
_cell.length_b   1.000
_cell.length_c   1.000
_cell.angle_alpha   90.00
_cell.angle_beta   90.00
_cell.angle_gamma   90.00
#
_symmetry.space_group_name_H-M   'P 1'
#
loop_
_entity.id
_entity.type
_entity.pdbx_description
1 polymer ?
#
loop_
_entity_poly.entity_id
_entity_poly.type
_entity_poly.pdbx_seq_one_letter_code
_entity_poly.pdbx_strand_id
1 'polypeptide(L)'
;MQGLITKSTGSWYQVQTVDGQRFDCRIKGKFRIKGLTTTNPIAVGDVVDFEMEPDQQTGVIHKLHERKNYIIRKSINLSKQAQVIAANLDLALLVVTLASPRTSLGFIDRFLV
;
A
#
# COMPACT_ATOMS: atom_id res chain seq x y z
N MET A 1 -16.31 3.03 9.38
CA MET A 1 -16.05 1.58 9.21
C MET A 1 -14.56 1.36 9.08
N GLN A 2 -14.05 0.20 9.50
CA GLN A 2 -12.63 -0.17 9.38
C GLN A 2 -12.46 -1.23 8.29
N GLY A 3 -11.38 -1.17 7.53
CA GLY A 3 -11.05 -2.20 6.55
C GLY A 3 -9.60 -2.21 6.08
N LEU A 4 -9.27 -3.22 5.30
CA LEU A 4 -7.96 -3.49 4.72
C LEU A 4 -7.91 -3.00 3.27
N ILE A 5 -6.85 -2.32 2.89
CA ILE A 5 -6.61 -1.95 1.48
C ILE A 5 -6.14 -3.17 0.70
N THR A 6 -6.94 -3.62 -0.27
CA THR A 6 -6.60 -4.77 -1.13
C THR A 6 -6.13 -4.37 -2.52
N LYS A 7 -6.48 -3.15 -2.96
CA LYS A 7 -6.09 -2.62 -4.28
C LYS A 7 -5.89 -1.11 -4.21
N SER A 8 -4.90 -0.60 -4.93
CA SER A 8 -4.66 0.83 -5.14
C SER A 8 -4.58 1.10 -6.65
N THR A 9 -5.38 2.01 -7.17
CA THR A 9 -5.39 2.37 -8.61
C THR A 9 -5.66 3.87 -8.76
N GLY A 10 -4.61 4.63 -9.09
CA GLY A 10 -4.72 6.09 -9.16
C GLY A 10 -5.13 6.68 -7.80
N SER A 11 -6.24 7.41 -7.78
CA SER A 11 -6.83 8.00 -6.57
C SER A 11 -7.81 7.09 -5.84
N TRP A 12 -8.03 5.86 -6.33
CA TRP A 12 -9.01 4.92 -5.82
C TRP A 12 -8.35 3.76 -5.10
N TYR A 13 -8.98 3.32 -4.03
CA TYR A 13 -8.55 2.24 -3.17
C TYR A 13 -9.71 1.30 -2.90
N GLN A 14 -9.50 0.00 -3.06
CA GLN A 14 -10.48 -0.99 -2.65
C GLN A 14 -10.25 -1.33 -1.18
N VAL A 15 -11.25 -1.08 -0.36
CA VAL A 15 -11.26 -1.40 1.07
C VAL A 15 -12.09 -2.65 1.28
N GLN A 16 -11.49 -3.70 1.86
CA GLN A 16 -12.19 -4.89 2.29
C GLN A 16 -12.46 -4.82 3.79
N THR A 17 -13.73 -4.89 4.18
CA THR A 17 -14.13 -4.93 5.59
C THR A 17 -13.97 -6.34 6.18
N VAL A 18 -14.07 -6.47 7.50
CA VAL A 18 -13.89 -7.74 8.22
C VAL A 18 -14.94 -8.79 7.84
N ASP A 19 -16.14 -8.35 7.49
CA ASP A 19 -17.25 -9.16 6.96
C ASP A 19 -17.09 -9.50 5.46
N GLY A 20 -15.99 -9.10 4.83
CA GLY A 20 -15.62 -9.49 3.48
C GLY A 20 -16.19 -8.60 2.37
N GLN A 21 -17.02 -7.60 2.69
CA GLN A 21 -17.53 -6.62 1.73
C GLN A 21 -16.39 -5.76 1.18
N ARG A 22 -16.55 -5.26 -0.05
CA ARG A 22 -15.56 -4.44 -0.74
C ARG A 22 -16.17 -3.12 -1.16
N PHE A 23 -15.46 -2.03 -0.85
CA PHE A 23 -15.88 -0.67 -1.14
C PHE A 23 -14.79 0.06 -1.90
N ASP A 24 -15.18 0.76 -2.96
CA ASP A 24 -14.27 1.68 -3.65
C ASP A 24 -14.24 3.00 -2.88
N CYS A 25 -13.04 3.33 -2.40
CA CYS A 25 -12.82 4.48 -1.55
C CYS A 25 -11.77 5.41 -2.12
N ARG A 26 -11.85 6.68 -1.74
CA ARG A 26 -10.87 7.71 -2.08
C ARG A 26 -10.40 8.43 -0.83
N ILE A 27 -9.32 9.17 -0.95
CA ILE A 27 -8.76 9.94 0.15
C ILE A 27 -9.32 11.37 0.11
N LYS A 28 -9.77 11.89 1.24
CA LYS A 28 -10.18 13.31 1.35
C LYS A 28 -8.96 14.20 1.08
N GLY A 29 -9.07 15.21 0.22
CA GLY A 29 -7.94 16.03 -0.25
C GLY A 29 -7.03 16.63 0.85
N LYS A 30 -7.50 16.78 2.10
CA LYS A 30 -6.69 17.19 3.26
C LYS A 30 -5.68 16.14 3.77
N PHE A 31 -5.78 14.87 3.37
CA PHE A 31 -4.82 13.83 3.75
C PHE A 31 -3.47 13.95 3.01
N ARG A 32 -3.35 14.85 2.03
CA ARG A 32 -2.09 15.16 1.34
C ARG A 32 -1.10 15.98 2.17
N ILE A 33 -1.47 16.50 3.35
CA ILE A 33 -0.78 17.67 3.95
C ILE A 33 -0.08 17.40 5.29
N LYS A 34 -0.17 16.19 5.87
CA LYS A 34 0.59 15.89 7.11
C LYS A 34 1.97 15.30 6.81
N GLY A 35 2.90 16.13 6.33
CA GLY A 35 4.36 15.89 6.42
C GLY A 35 4.93 14.68 5.67
N LEU A 36 4.14 13.98 4.86
CA LEU A 36 4.56 12.78 4.14
C LEU A 36 5.27 13.17 2.84
N THR A 37 6.57 12.88 2.75
CA THR A 37 7.42 12.96 1.55
C THR A 37 7.11 11.86 0.51
N THR A 38 5.94 11.24 0.61
CA THR A 38 5.52 10.09 -0.20
C THR A 38 4.36 10.47 -1.11
N THR A 39 4.51 10.24 -2.43
CA THR A 39 3.52 10.61 -3.46
C THR A 39 2.20 9.82 -3.38
N ASN A 40 2.21 8.66 -2.71
CA ASN A 40 1.01 7.87 -2.44
C ASN A 40 0.93 7.59 -0.92
N PRO A 41 0.00 8.22 -0.18
CA PRO A 41 -0.05 8.12 1.28
C PRO A 41 -0.58 6.76 1.77
N ILE A 42 -1.35 6.05 0.94
CA ILE A 42 -1.95 4.74 1.26
C ILE A 42 -1.42 3.68 0.30
N ALA A 43 -1.10 2.51 0.84
CA ALA A 43 -0.60 1.34 0.14
C ALA A 43 -1.47 0.11 0.40
N VAL A 44 -1.30 -0.92 -0.43
CA VAL A 44 -1.95 -2.23 -0.20
C VAL A 44 -1.44 -2.82 1.12
N GLY A 45 -2.35 -3.42 1.88
CA GLY A 45 -2.08 -3.94 3.22
C GLY A 45 -2.27 -2.91 4.35
N ASP A 46 -2.51 -1.64 4.04
CA ASP A 46 -2.88 -0.65 5.05
C ASP A 46 -4.24 -0.97 5.69
N VAL A 47 -4.36 -0.69 6.97
CA VAL A 47 -5.63 -0.72 7.70
C VAL A 47 -6.12 0.72 7.83
N VAL A 48 -7.37 0.97 7.46
CA VAL A 48 -7.95 2.32 7.39
C VAL A 48 -9.33 2.40 8.00
N ASP A 49 -9.70 3.58 8.47
CA ASP A 49 -11.10 3.93 8.73
C ASP A 49 -11.64 4.78 7.57
N PHE A 50 -12.83 4.43 7.10
CA PHE A 50 -13.55 5.08 6.02
C PHE A 50 -15.04 5.26 6.35
N GLU A 51 -15.67 6.22 5.68
CA GLU A 51 -17.11 6.50 5.77
C GLU A 51 -17.72 6.48 4.37
N MET A 52 -18.95 6.00 4.23
CA MET A 52 -19.65 6.06 2.93
C MET A 52 -20.06 7.49 2.62
N GLU A 53 -19.92 7.89 1.36
CA GLU A 53 -20.44 9.16 0.90
C GLU A 53 -21.98 9.08 0.79
N PRO A 54 -22.73 10.11 1.24
CA PRO A 54 -24.18 10.15 1.06
C PRO A 54 -24.56 9.99 -0.41
N ASP A 55 -25.56 9.15 -0.68
CA ASP A 55 -26.10 8.90 -2.04
C ASP A 55 -25.08 8.35 -3.06
N GLN A 56 -23.94 7.82 -2.60
CA GLN A 56 -22.93 7.20 -3.45
C GLN A 56 -22.57 5.80 -2.96
N GLN A 57 -22.11 4.95 -3.88
CA GLN A 57 -21.55 3.63 -3.55
C GLN A 57 -20.05 3.69 -3.19
N THR A 58 -19.51 4.90 -3.04
CA THR A 58 -18.09 5.14 -2.75
C THR A 58 -17.88 5.61 -1.33
N GLY A 59 -16.69 5.33 -0.79
CA GLY A 59 -16.29 5.76 0.54
C GLY A 59 -15.15 6.79 0.55
N VAL A 60 -15.00 7.48 1.67
CA VAL A 60 -13.89 8.39 1.93
C VAL A 60 -13.08 7.87 3.10
N ILE A 61 -11.81 7.60 2.85
CA ILE A 61 -10.83 7.24 3.86
C ILE A 61 -10.47 8.51 4.65
N HIS A 62 -10.58 8.43 5.97
CA HIS A 62 -10.32 9.54 6.88
C HIS A 62 -9.32 9.20 7.99
N LYS A 63 -8.89 7.94 8.13
CA LYS A 63 -7.80 7.57 9.04
C LYS A 63 -6.99 6.40 8.47
N LEU A 64 -5.67 6.52 8.59
CA LEU A 64 -4.71 5.44 8.36
C LEU A 64 -4.19 5.00 9.72
N HIS A 65 -4.24 3.69 10.00
CA HIS A 65 -3.69 3.12 11.23
C HIS A 65 -2.17 2.91 11.11
N GLU A 66 -1.51 2.75 12.24
CA GLU A 66 -0.06 2.55 12.29
C GLU A 66 0.35 1.26 11.57
N ARG A 67 1.43 1.33 10.79
CA ARG A 67 1.97 0.19 10.03
C ARG A 67 2.92 -0.61 10.92
N LYS A 68 2.75 -1.93 10.96
CA LYS A 68 3.70 -2.85 11.61
C LYS A 68 5.04 -2.90 10.87
N ASN A 69 4.97 -2.90 9.54
CA ASN A 69 6.11 -2.88 8.63
C ASN A 69 5.66 -2.35 7.26
N TYR A 70 6.62 -2.06 6.38
CA TYR A 70 6.33 -1.58 5.04
C TYR A 70 7.50 -1.84 4.08
N ILE A 71 7.18 -1.94 2.78
CA ILE A 71 8.18 -1.96 1.71
C ILE A 71 8.17 -0.61 0.99
N ILE A 72 9.36 0.00 0.84
CA ILE A 72 9.53 1.25 0.09
C ILE A 72 10.31 1.03 -1.21
N ARG A 73 9.88 1.75 -2.25
CA ARG A 73 10.64 1.96 -3.47
C ARG A 73 11.24 3.36 -3.42
N LYS A 74 12.57 3.45 -3.44
CA LYS A 74 13.27 4.73 -3.59
C LYS A 74 13.33 5.10 -5.08
N SER A 75 13.02 6.34 -5.41
CA SER A 75 13.32 6.88 -6.74
C SER A 75 14.83 6.96 -6.94
N ILE A 76 15.29 6.56 -8.13
CA ILE A 76 16.69 6.71 -8.55
C ILE A 76 17.03 8.16 -8.94
N ASN A 77 16.01 9.01 -9.16
CA ASN A 77 16.19 10.42 -9.52
C ASN A 77 16.25 11.33 -8.29
N LEU A 78 16.80 12.54 -8.46
CA LEU A 78 17.08 13.57 -7.43
C LEU A 78 15.90 14.02 -6.55
N SER A 79 14.67 13.54 -6.77
CA SER A 79 13.49 13.99 -6.02
C SER A 79 13.41 13.48 -4.57
N LYS A 80 14.27 12.53 -4.17
CA LYS A 80 14.27 11.88 -2.82
C LYS A 80 12.89 11.31 -2.41
N GLN A 81 11.97 11.12 -3.35
CA GLN A 81 10.65 10.59 -3.05
C GLN A 81 10.75 9.07 -2.87
N ALA A 82 10.36 8.63 -1.68
CA ALA A 82 10.09 7.23 -1.40
C ALA A 82 8.60 6.96 -1.61
N GLN A 83 8.27 5.80 -2.16
CA GLN A 83 6.90 5.34 -2.28
C GLN A 83 6.74 4.07 -1.47
N VAL A 84 5.75 4.02 -0.58
CA VAL A 84 5.36 2.77 0.06
C VAL A 84 4.55 1.95 -0.94
N ILE A 85 4.99 0.73 -1.21
CA ILE A 85 4.34 -0.16 -2.19
C ILE A 85 3.40 -1.18 -1.52
N ALA A 86 3.72 -1.58 -0.29
CA ALA A 86 2.93 -2.50 0.53
C ALA A 86 3.24 -2.29 2.02
N ALA A 87 2.28 -2.64 2.89
CA ALA A 87 2.40 -2.52 4.34
C ALA A 87 1.79 -3.74 5.06
N ASN A 88 2.15 -3.93 6.33
CA ASN A 88 1.61 -4.97 7.22
C ASN A 88 1.73 -6.40 6.65
N LEU A 89 2.90 -6.73 6.12
CA LEU A 89 3.19 -8.03 5.53
C LEU A 89 3.71 -9.00 6.59
N ASP A 90 3.19 -10.23 6.58
CA ASP A 90 3.66 -11.30 7.47
C ASP A 90 4.66 -12.25 6.78
N LEU A 91 4.65 -12.31 5.44
CA LEU A 91 5.45 -13.24 4.66
C LEU A 91 5.95 -12.58 3.37
N ALA A 92 7.22 -12.78 3.06
CA ALA A 92 7.83 -12.43 1.79
C ALA A 92 8.32 -13.71 1.09
N LEU A 93 7.83 -13.95 -0.12
CA LEU A 93 8.21 -15.12 -0.92
C LEU A 93 9.13 -14.67 -2.06
N LEU A 94 10.34 -15.23 -2.09
CA LEU A 94 11.29 -15.01 -3.17
C LEU A 94 11.16 -16.13 -4.20
N VAL A 95 10.73 -15.78 -5.41
CA VAL A 95 10.67 -16.70 -6.55
C VAL A 95 11.90 -16.49 -7.41
N VAL A 96 12.66 -17.57 -7.65
CA VAL A 96 13.91 -17.55 -8.42
C VAL A 96 13.93 -18.66 -9.46
N THR A 97 14.76 -18.51 -10.48
CA THR A 97 14.93 -19.46 -11.57
C THR A 97 16.31 -20.11 -11.50
N LEU A 98 16.36 -21.43 -11.73
CA LEU A 98 17.61 -22.20 -11.63
C LEU A 98 18.55 -21.95 -12.81
N ALA A 99 18.02 -21.78 -14.03
CA ALA A 99 18.83 -21.80 -15.26
C ALA A 99 18.45 -20.75 -16.32
N SER A 100 17.16 -20.57 -16.62
CA SER A 100 16.71 -19.75 -17.76
C SER A 100 15.72 -18.65 -17.35
N PRO A 101 16.20 -17.47 -16.88
CA PRO A 101 17.60 -17.11 -16.62
C PRO A 101 18.10 -17.70 -15.29
N ARG A 102 19.42 -17.77 -15.07
CA ARG A 102 19.96 -18.20 -13.78
C ARG A 102 19.89 -17.04 -12.78
N THR A 103 19.26 -17.24 -11.63
CA THR A 103 19.32 -16.26 -10.53
C THR A 103 20.63 -16.40 -9.77
N SER A 104 21.32 -15.29 -9.51
CA SER A 104 22.57 -15.30 -8.73
C SER A 104 22.29 -15.43 -7.23
N LEU A 105 23.17 -16.12 -6.50
CA LEU A 105 23.04 -16.24 -5.04
C LEU A 105 23.08 -14.88 -4.35
N GLY A 106 23.94 -13.96 -4.82
CA GLY A 106 23.99 -12.59 -4.29
C GLY A 106 22.73 -11.75 -4.55
N PHE A 107 21.80 -12.19 -5.41
CA PHE A 107 20.45 -11.60 -5.48
C PHE A 107 19.56 -12.10 -4.34
N ILE A 108 19.66 -13.38 -4.00
CA ILE A 108 18.96 -14.01 -2.88
C ILE A 108 19.42 -13.38 -1.56
N ASP A 109 20.73 -13.22 -1.37
CA ASP A 109 21.30 -12.60 -0.17
C ASP A 109 20.77 -11.16 0.02
N ARG A 110 20.68 -10.39 -1.08
CA ARG A 110 20.13 -9.02 -1.05
C ARG A 110 18.64 -8.94 -0.73
N PHE A 111 17.90 -10.04 -0.84
CA PHE A 111 16.51 -10.10 -0.43
C PHE A 111 16.36 -10.48 1.05
N LEU A 112 17.30 -11.24 1.60
CA LEU A 112 17.26 -11.73 2.99
C LEU A 112 17.79 -10.73 4.02
N VAL A 113 18.54 -9.71 3.58
CA VAL A 113 19.16 -8.66 4.41
C VAL A 113 18.41 -7.34 4.28
#